data_AF-A0A9X9Q524-F1
#
_entry.id   AF-A0A9X9Q524-F1
#
_cell.length_a   1.000
_cell.length_b   1.000
_cell.length_c   1.000
_cell.angle_alpha   90.00
_cell.angle_beta   90.00
_cell.angle_gamma   90.00
#
_symmetry.space_group_name_H-M   'P 1'
#
loop_
_entity.id
_entity.type
_entity.pdbx_description
1 polymer ?
#
loop_
_entity_poly.entity_id
_entity_poly.type
_entity_poly.pdbx_seq_one_letter_code
_entity_poly.pdbx_strand_id
1 'polypeptide(L)'
;GYPDPENFSWTEYLEATQTNAVPAKVFKVRTPHGFLPSMRLEAVDRRNPRLIRVATVIDVDDQRVKVHFDGWDHKYDYWMDADSPDIHPIGWCDITGHPLEIPYRANDVKILPGQAVCPTPGCRGIGHIRGPRYSGHHSAFGCPYSDMNLKKEATLHDRLREQTQANLEPDSSHSKPKNLCSLNFNGKHEMVNSQP
;
A
#
# COMPACT_ATOMS: atom_id res chain seq x y z
N GLY A 1 -25.35 -6.57 -1.95
CA GLY A 1 -25.10 -8.01 -1.76
C GLY A 1 -25.98 -8.77 -2.71
N TYR A 2 -25.66 -10.04 -2.98
CA TYR A 2 -26.53 -10.91 -3.78
C TYR A 2 -27.86 -11.15 -3.03
N PRO A 3 -29.02 -11.21 -3.71
CA PRO A 3 -30.34 -11.24 -3.05
C PRO A 3 -30.57 -12.42 -2.10
N ASP A 4 -29.96 -13.57 -2.36
CA ASP A 4 -30.02 -14.77 -1.51
C ASP A 4 -28.65 -15.46 -1.47
N PRO A 5 -27.75 -15.06 -0.55
CA PRO A 5 -26.37 -15.53 -0.53
C PRO A 5 -26.25 -17.01 -0.17
N GLU A 6 -27.20 -17.58 0.59
CA GLU A 6 -27.17 -18.98 1.01
C GLU A 6 -27.47 -19.94 -0.14
N ASN A 7 -28.23 -19.47 -1.15
CA ASN A 7 -28.56 -20.24 -2.35
C ASN A 7 -27.79 -19.77 -3.60
N PHE A 8 -26.63 -19.13 -3.41
CA PHE A 8 -25.83 -18.64 -4.53
C PHE A 8 -25.27 -19.80 -5.39
N SER A 9 -25.48 -19.71 -6.71
CA SER A 9 -24.93 -20.64 -7.69
C SER A 9 -24.06 -19.90 -8.70
N TRP A 10 -22.79 -20.27 -8.82
CA TRP A 10 -21.89 -19.71 -9.83
C TRP A 10 -22.41 -19.93 -11.25
N THR A 11 -23.03 -21.09 -11.52
CA THR A 11 -23.57 -21.42 -12.85
C THR A 11 -24.68 -20.44 -13.24
N GLU A 12 -25.67 -20.25 -12.37
CA GLU A 12 -26.78 -19.32 -12.60
C GLU A 12 -26.28 -17.87 -12.70
N TYR A 13 -25.31 -17.50 -11.86
CA TYR A 13 -24.73 -16.15 -11.90
C TYR A 13 -24.00 -15.86 -13.21
N LEU A 14 -23.18 -16.78 -13.69
CA LEU A 14 -22.45 -16.64 -14.97
C LEU A 14 -23.43 -16.58 -16.15
N GLU A 15 -24.48 -17.41 -16.14
CA GLU A 15 -25.53 -17.39 -17.16
C GLU A 15 -26.32 -16.06 -17.14
N ALA A 16 -26.80 -15.64 -15.98
CA ALA A 16 -27.58 -14.40 -15.82
C ALA A 16 -26.76 -13.14 -16.16
N THR A 17 -25.45 -13.16 -15.93
CA THR A 17 -24.54 -12.05 -16.29
C THR A 17 -23.95 -12.17 -17.69
N GLN A 18 -24.17 -13.29 -18.38
CA GLN A 18 -23.55 -13.62 -19.68
C GLN A 18 -22.02 -13.53 -19.64
N THR A 19 -21.42 -13.96 -18.53
CA THR A 19 -19.96 -13.93 -18.34
C THR A 19 -19.36 -15.33 -18.32
N ASN A 20 -18.05 -15.41 -18.55
CA ASN A 20 -17.31 -16.66 -18.52
C ASN A 20 -16.35 -16.68 -17.33
N ALA A 21 -16.22 -17.85 -16.70
CA ALA A 21 -15.18 -18.07 -15.71
C ALA A 21 -13.79 -17.98 -16.38
N VAL A 22 -12.84 -17.34 -15.69
CA VAL A 22 -11.44 -17.36 -16.10
C VAL A 22 -10.95 -18.82 -16.10
N PRO A 23 -10.35 -19.32 -17.20
CA PRO A 23 -9.94 -20.72 -17.26
C PRO A 23 -8.91 -21.08 -16.19
N ALA A 24 -9.09 -22.19 -15.48
CA ALA A 24 -8.17 -22.64 -14.42
C ALA A 24 -6.69 -22.68 -14.88
N LYS A 25 -6.44 -23.04 -16.14
CA LYS A 25 -5.11 -23.13 -16.77
C LYS A 25 -4.34 -21.80 -16.85
N VAL A 26 -5.02 -20.65 -16.73
CA VAL A 26 -4.32 -19.34 -16.79
C VAL A 26 -3.82 -18.90 -15.41
N PHE A 27 -4.32 -19.50 -14.33
CA PHE A 27 -3.83 -19.23 -12.99
C PHE A 27 -2.49 -19.92 -12.79
N LYS A 28 -1.49 -19.15 -12.36
CA LYS A 28 -0.17 -19.66 -11.99
C LYS A 28 0.02 -19.43 -10.50
N VAL A 29 0.24 -20.50 -9.76
CA VAL A 29 0.56 -20.42 -8.33
C VAL A 29 1.96 -19.82 -8.20
N ARG A 30 2.06 -18.80 -7.36
CA ARG A 30 3.35 -18.16 -7.05
C ARG A 30 4.23 -19.11 -6.26
N THR A 31 5.51 -19.20 -6.63
CA THR A 31 6.51 -19.95 -5.86
C THR A 31 6.77 -19.26 -4.52
N PRO A 32 6.97 -20.04 -3.42
CA PRO A 32 7.36 -19.46 -2.15
C PRO A 32 8.61 -18.60 -2.26
N HIS A 33 8.68 -17.53 -1.47
CA HIS A 33 9.82 -16.63 -1.47
C HIS A 33 11.01 -17.18 -0.67
N GLY A 34 12.20 -16.61 -0.87
CA GLY A 34 13.44 -17.04 -0.20
C GLY A 34 13.81 -16.30 1.08
N PHE A 35 12.99 -15.37 1.58
CA PHE A 35 13.29 -14.64 2.82
C PHE A 35 13.30 -15.54 4.05
N LEU A 36 14.19 -15.23 4.99
CA LEU A 36 14.27 -15.87 6.29
C LEU A 36 14.17 -14.81 7.40
N PRO A 37 13.65 -15.15 8.59
CA PRO A 37 13.74 -14.28 9.75
C PRO A 37 15.18 -13.84 10.03
N SER A 38 15.35 -12.64 10.55
CA SER A 38 16.63 -11.93 10.78
C SER A 38 17.33 -11.39 9.53
N MET A 39 16.84 -11.64 8.31
CA MET A 39 17.34 -10.94 7.13
C MET A 39 17.04 -9.44 7.21
N ARG A 40 17.98 -8.61 6.73
CA ARG A 40 17.83 -7.16 6.70
C ARG A 40 17.59 -6.67 5.28
N LEU A 41 16.80 -5.60 5.17
CA LEU A 41 16.36 -5.02 3.91
C LEU A 41 16.03 -3.53 4.09
N GLU A 42 15.72 -2.87 2.98
CA GLU A 42 15.22 -1.50 2.96
C GLU A 42 13.75 -1.54 2.57
N ALA A 43 12.88 -0.95 3.39
CA ALA A 43 11.44 -0.97 3.14
C ALA A 43 10.83 0.41 3.26
N VAL A 44 9.86 0.66 2.38
CA VAL A 44 9.04 1.87 2.43
C VAL A 44 8.17 1.83 3.66
N ASP A 45 8.08 2.96 4.37
CA ASP A 45 7.11 3.14 5.43
C ASP A 45 5.70 3.35 4.87
N ARG A 46 4.82 2.36 5.01
CA ARG A 46 3.43 2.46 4.55
C ARG A 46 2.62 3.60 5.21
N ARG A 47 3.02 4.07 6.39
CA ARG A 47 2.35 5.18 7.10
C ARG A 47 2.87 6.54 6.65
N ASN A 48 4.10 6.59 6.15
CA ASN A 48 4.66 7.73 5.47
C ASN A 48 5.46 7.27 4.24
N PRO A 49 4.80 7.11 3.09
CA PRO A 49 5.45 6.56 1.90
C PRO A 49 6.52 7.48 1.29
N ARG A 50 6.92 8.58 1.94
CA ARG A 50 8.10 9.37 1.59
C ARG A 50 9.38 8.85 2.22
N LEU A 51 9.26 7.91 3.16
CA LEU A 51 10.37 7.41 3.96
C LEU A 51 10.67 5.97 3.56
N ILE A 52 11.96 5.69 3.37
CA ILE A 52 12.49 4.33 3.26
C ILE A 52 13.33 4.09 4.50
N ARG A 53 13.14 2.96 5.16
CA ARG A 53 13.77 2.65 6.44
C ARG A 53 14.58 1.37 6.36
N VAL A 54 15.61 1.32 7.20
CA VAL A 54 16.27 0.06 7.54
C VAL A 54 15.27 -0.84 8.26
N ALA A 55 15.14 -2.07 7.78
CA ALA A 55 14.17 -3.01 8.31
C ALA A 55 14.75 -4.42 8.44
N THR A 56 14.17 -5.19 9.35
CA THR A 56 14.50 -6.58 9.63
C THR A 56 13.25 -7.44 9.43
N VAL A 57 13.40 -8.56 8.72
CA VAL A 57 12.35 -9.58 8.61
C VAL A 57 12.25 -10.30 9.95
N ILE A 58 11.11 -10.24 10.61
CA ILE A 58 10.91 -10.89 11.91
C ILE A 58 10.08 -12.17 11.82
N ASP A 59 9.33 -12.34 10.73
CA ASP A 59 8.49 -13.51 10.48
C ASP A 59 8.21 -13.68 8.99
N VAL A 60 7.83 -14.88 8.56
CA VAL A 60 7.59 -15.23 7.16
C VAL A 60 6.43 -16.21 7.01
N ASP A 61 5.65 -16.07 5.92
CA ASP A 61 4.77 -17.12 5.41
C ASP A 61 5.18 -17.49 3.96
N ASP A 62 4.33 -18.19 3.20
CA ASP A 62 4.68 -18.60 1.82
C ASP A 62 4.80 -17.40 0.84
N GLN A 63 4.08 -16.31 1.09
CA GLN A 63 3.93 -15.20 0.13
C GLN A 63 4.30 -13.83 0.71
N ARG A 64 4.45 -13.72 2.04
CA ARG A 64 4.59 -12.46 2.76
C ARG A 64 5.69 -12.54 3.81
N VAL A 65 6.27 -11.38 4.08
CA VAL A 65 7.21 -11.16 5.17
C VAL A 65 6.61 -10.19 6.18
N LYS A 66 6.92 -10.39 7.46
CA LYS A 66 6.62 -9.42 8.51
C LYS A 66 7.86 -8.55 8.74
N VAL A 67 7.71 -7.26 8.50
CA VAL A 67 8.80 -6.28 8.56
C VAL A 67 8.75 -5.52 9.88
N HIS A 68 9.92 -5.39 10.50
CA HIS A 68 10.20 -4.56 11.65
C HIS A 68 11.14 -3.42 11.25
N PHE A 69 10.83 -2.18 11.62
CA PHE A 69 11.76 -1.06 11.41
C PHE A 69 12.75 -0.95 12.57
N ASP A 70 14.04 -1.02 12.27
CA ASP A 70 15.09 -1.02 13.28
C ASP A 70 15.01 0.27 14.15
N GLY A 71 14.96 0.09 15.47
CA GLY A 71 14.84 1.18 16.44
C GLY A 71 13.42 1.71 16.66
N TRP A 72 12.41 1.09 16.07
CA TRP A 72 10.99 1.37 16.33
C TRP A 72 10.38 0.31 17.25
N ASP A 73 9.23 0.64 17.84
CA ASP A 73 8.44 -0.31 18.65
C ASP A 73 7.77 -1.37 17.76
N HIS A 74 7.68 -2.62 18.23
CA HIS A 74 7.06 -3.73 17.50
C HIS A 74 5.59 -3.51 17.14
N LYS A 75 4.89 -2.56 17.79
CA LYS A 75 3.53 -2.17 17.39
C LYS A 75 3.45 -1.60 15.96
N TYR A 76 4.58 -1.18 15.40
CA TYR A 76 4.67 -0.69 14.03
C TYR A 76 4.95 -1.79 13.01
N ASP A 77 5.23 -3.02 13.44
CA ASP A 77 5.51 -4.14 12.54
C ASP A 77 4.27 -4.52 11.73
N TYR A 78 4.45 -4.87 10.46
CA TYR A 78 3.35 -5.29 9.60
C TYR A 78 3.76 -6.35 8.57
N TRP A 79 2.77 -7.09 8.10
CA TRP A 79 2.93 -8.03 6.99
C TRP A 79 2.88 -7.30 5.66
N MET A 80 3.74 -7.70 4.74
CA MET A 80 3.74 -7.24 3.35
C MET A 80 4.11 -8.36 2.40
N ASP A 81 3.59 -8.30 1.17
CA ASP A 81 3.86 -9.28 0.14
C ASP A 81 5.34 -9.27 -0.24
N ALA A 82 5.96 -10.43 -0.38
CA ALA A 82 7.40 -10.54 -0.60
C ALA A 82 7.87 -10.11 -2.01
N ASP A 83 6.94 -9.83 -2.91
CA ASP A 83 7.16 -9.23 -4.25
C ASP A 83 6.67 -7.79 -4.30
N SER A 84 6.32 -7.21 -3.14
CA SER A 84 5.94 -5.82 -3.06
C SER A 84 7.06 -4.96 -3.67
N PRO A 85 6.73 -3.97 -4.52
CA PRO A 85 7.72 -3.06 -5.09
C PRO A 85 8.32 -2.12 -4.03
N ASP A 86 7.86 -2.21 -2.79
CA ASP A 86 8.22 -1.37 -1.65
C ASP A 86 9.20 -2.06 -0.68
N ILE A 87 9.71 -3.25 -1.05
CA ILE A 87 10.80 -3.97 -0.39
C ILE A 87 12.01 -3.99 -1.31
N HIS A 88 13.16 -3.64 -0.78
CA HIS A 88 14.38 -3.52 -1.54
C HIS A 88 15.56 -4.22 -0.83
N PRO A 89 16.53 -4.74 -1.60
CA PRO A 89 17.77 -5.25 -1.02
C PRO A 89 18.58 -4.12 -0.38
N ILE A 90 19.48 -4.49 0.53
CA ILE A 90 20.42 -3.56 1.15
C ILE A 90 21.24 -2.84 0.07
N GLY A 91 21.36 -1.52 0.17
CA GLY A 91 22.08 -0.63 -0.75
C GLY A 91 21.21 -0.03 -1.86
N TRP A 92 19.91 -0.33 -1.91
CA TRP A 92 19.03 0.19 -2.96
C TRP A 92 18.89 1.72 -2.91
N CYS A 93 18.72 2.30 -1.72
CA CYS A 93 18.67 3.74 -1.51
C CYS A 93 19.95 4.43 -1.99
N ASP A 94 21.12 3.87 -1.68
CA ASP A 94 22.42 4.42 -2.09
C ASP A 94 22.56 4.43 -3.62
N ILE A 95 22.16 3.34 -4.28
CA ILE A 95 22.26 3.20 -5.74
C ILE A 95 21.28 4.14 -6.46
N THR A 96 20.07 4.30 -5.92
CA THR A 96 19.00 5.07 -6.56
C THR A 96 18.95 6.54 -6.13
N GLY A 97 19.76 6.94 -5.14
CA GLY A 97 19.80 8.29 -4.60
C GLY A 97 18.62 8.64 -3.67
N HIS A 98 17.90 7.64 -3.16
CA HIS A 98 16.83 7.87 -2.19
C HIS A 98 17.40 7.98 -0.77
N PRO A 99 16.83 8.85 0.09
CA PRO A 99 17.29 8.97 1.47
C PRO A 99 16.85 7.75 2.30
N LEU A 100 17.83 7.07 2.91
CA LEU A 100 17.58 6.00 3.86
C LEU A 100 17.47 6.55 5.29
N GLU A 101 16.37 6.22 5.96
CA GLU A 101 16.15 6.55 7.36
C GLU A 101 17.00 5.64 8.25
N ILE A 102 17.97 6.25 8.91
CA ILE A 102 18.88 5.57 9.84
C ILE A 102 18.12 5.31 11.16
N PRO A 103 18.28 4.12 11.78
CA PRO A 103 17.71 3.81 13.09
C PRO A 103 18.12 4.83 14.16
N TYR A 104 17.18 5.20 15.03
CA TYR A 104 17.46 6.11 16.13
C TYR A 104 18.44 5.48 17.12
N ARG A 105 19.65 6.03 17.23
CA ARG A 105 20.49 5.80 18.40
C ARG A 105 20.13 6.85 19.45
N ALA A 106 20.10 6.44 20.72
CA ALA A 106 19.67 7.27 21.85
C ALA A 106 20.39 8.63 21.98
N ASN A 107 21.52 8.82 21.30
CA ASN A 107 22.37 10.02 21.39
C ASN A 107 22.17 11.04 20.25
N ASP A 108 21.33 10.76 19.23
CA ASP A 108 21.27 11.60 18.03
C ASP A 108 20.23 12.74 18.10
N VAL A 109 19.51 12.88 19.22
CA VAL A 109 18.50 13.93 19.36
C VAL A 109 19.14 15.26 19.75
N LYS A 110 19.67 15.98 18.77
CA LYS A 110 19.94 17.42 18.92
C LYS A 110 18.61 18.18 18.85
N ILE A 111 17.84 18.19 19.95
CA ILE A 111 16.68 19.08 20.08
C ILE A 111 17.23 20.51 20.10
N LEU A 112 17.04 21.24 19.00
CA LEU A 112 17.27 22.67 19.01
C LEU A 112 16.22 23.33 19.90
N PRO A 113 16.62 24.19 20.86
CA PRO A 113 15.66 24.88 21.71
C PRO A 113 14.71 25.73 20.85
N GLY A 114 13.40 25.50 20.98
CA GLY A 114 12.35 26.24 20.27
C GLY A 114 11.68 25.50 19.11
N GLN A 115 12.14 24.31 18.72
CA GLN A 115 11.46 23.51 17.70
C GLN A 115 10.36 22.64 18.33
N ALA A 116 9.10 22.85 17.95
CA ALA A 116 8.00 22.00 18.37
C ALA A 116 8.17 20.60 17.75
N VAL A 117 8.55 19.62 18.57
CA VAL A 117 8.77 18.22 18.13
C VAL A 117 7.49 17.41 18.35
N CYS A 118 7.19 16.50 17.43
CA CYS A 118 6.11 15.54 17.63
C CYS A 118 6.36 14.71 18.92
N PRO A 119 5.38 14.58 19.82
CA PRO A 119 5.55 13.82 21.06
C PRO A 119 5.56 12.29 20.86
N THR A 120 5.33 11.80 19.63
CA THR A 120 5.35 10.36 19.35
C THR A 120 6.79 9.84 19.31
N PRO A 121 7.16 8.85 20.14
CA PRO A 121 8.51 8.28 20.14
C PRO A 121 8.94 7.82 18.74
N GLY A 122 10.17 8.15 18.35
CA GLY A 122 10.71 7.84 17.03
C GLY A 122 10.17 8.70 15.88
N CYS A 123 9.21 9.60 16.11
CA CYS A 123 8.69 10.45 15.04
C CYS A 123 9.42 11.80 14.95
N ARG A 124 9.97 12.13 13.78
CA ARG A 124 10.61 13.43 13.48
C ARG A 124 9.65 14.52 13.01
N GLY A 125 8.34 14.30 13.09
CA GLY A 125 7.35 15.26 12.61
C GLY A 125 7.22 15.31 11.08
N ILE A 126 7.72 14.31 10.35
CA ILE A 126 7.62 14.23 8.88
C ILE A 126 6.32 13.52 8.48
N GLY A 127 5.60 14.10 7.52
CA GLY A 127 4.32 13.62 7.02
C GLY A 127 3.15 13.96 7.94
N HIS A 128 1.95 13.46 7.62
CA HIS A 128 0.75 13.70 8.43
C HIS A 128 -0.30 12.61 8.17
N ILE A 129 -1.10 12.27 9.17
CA ILE A 129 -2.21 11.29 9.05
C ILE A 129 -3.29 11.68 8.01
N ARG A 130 -3.33 12.96 7.58
CA ARG A 130 -4.28 13.44 6.58
C ARG A 130 -3.74 13.31 5.15
N GLY A 131 -2.54 12.75 5.02
CA GLY A 131 -1.91 12.47 3.75
C GLY A 131 -0.85 13.50 3.32
N PRO A 132 -0.39 13.37 2.07
CA PRO A 132 0.85 13.98 1.54
C PRO A 132 0.80 15.50 1.42
N ARG A 133 -0.39 16.10 1.39
CA ARG A 133 -0.57 17.56 1.34
C ARG A 133 0.05 18.28 2.53
N TYR A 134 0.27 17.57 3.64
CA TYR A 134 0.90 18.09 4.84
C TYR A 134 2.30 17.47 4.96
N SER A 135 3.34 18.29 4.77
CA SER A 135 4.74 17.84 4.81
C SER A 135 5.22 17.45 6.21
N GLY A 136 4.57 17.97 7.26
CA GLY A 136 4.93 17.64 8.63
C GLY A 136 3.83 17.94 9.65
N HIS A 137 4.15 17.63 10.91
CA HIS A 137 3.30 17.83 12.08
C HIS A 137 4.16 18.05 13.33
N HIS A 138 3.57 18.63 14.36
CA HIS A 138 4.20 18.86 15.66
C HIS A 138 3.36 18.31 16.83
N SER A 139 2.27 17.59 16.55
CA SER A 139 1.34 17.05 17.56
C SER A 139 0.99 15.60 17.25
N ALA A 140 0.71 14.81 18.30
CA ALA A 140 0.22 13.44 18.18
C ALA A 140 -1.05 13.33 17.32
N PHE A 141 -1.87 14.40 17.26
CA PHE A 141 -3.07 14.42 16.43
C PHE A 141 -2.78 14.31 14.93
N GLY A 142 -1.70 14.97 14.48
CA GLY A 142 -1.26 14.95 13.08
C GLY A 142 -0.35 13.77 12.75
N CYS A 143 0.18 13.07 13.76
CA CYS A 143 1.19 12.04 13.59
C CYS A 143 0.62 10.75 12.97
N PRO A 144 1.21 10.22 11.88
CA PRO A 144 0.85 8.89 11.33
C PRO A 144 1.12 7.72 12.28
N TYR A 145 2.01 7.92 13.25
CA TYR A 145 2.54 6.91 14.17
C TYR A 145 1.98 7.00 15.59
N SER A 146 1.14 7.99 15.90
CA SER A 146 0.55 8.10 17.23
C SER A 146 -0.43 6.96 17.50
N ASP A 147 -0.57 6.57 18.77
CA ASP A 147 -1.44 5.44 19.14
C ASP A 147 -2.90 5.62 18.70
N MET A 148 -3.39 6.86 18.70
CA MET A 148 -4.74 7.22 18.22
C MET A 148 -4.95 7.02 16.71
N ASN A 149 -3.86 7.04 15.94
CA ASN A 149 -3.87 6.92 14.48
C ASN A 149 -3.34 5.55 14.01
N LEU A 150 -2.69 4.78 14.90
CA LEU A 150 -2.13 3.47 14.57
C LEU A 150 -3.21 2.49 14.08
N LYS A 151 -4.39 2.53 14.70
CA LYS A 151 -5.54 1.66 14.39
C LYS A 151 -6.34 2.09 13.15
N LYS A 152 -6.02 3.24 12.53
CA LYS A 152 -6.74 3.78 11.37
C LYS A 152 -6.06 3.38 10.05
N GLU A 153 -5.82 2.09 9.88
CA GLU A 153 -5.12 1.55 8.70
C GLU A 153 -5.80 1.94 7.37
N ALA A 154 -7.13 1.99 7.35
CA ALA A 154 -7.94 2.43 6.21
C ALA A 154 -7.76 3.91 5.79
N THR A 155 -6.98 4.70 6.54
CA THR A 155 -6.66 6.10 6.21
C THR A 155 -5.26 6.28 5.62
N LEU A 156 -4.47 5.21 5.52
CA LEU A 156 -3.18 5.26 4.85
C LEU A 156 -3.42 5.48 3.35
N HIS A 157 -2.88 6.57 2.83
CA HIS A 157 -3.05 6.93 1.43
C HIS A 157 -2.18 6.03 0.56
N ASP A 158 -2.80 5.45 -0.47
CA ASP A 158 -2.10 4.78 -1.55
C ASP A 158 -1.19 5.79 -2.28
N ARG A 159 0.09 5.44 -2.45
CA ARG A 159 1.08 6.24 -3.19
C ARG A 159 0.61 6.59 -4.60
N LEU A 160 -0.17 5.72 -5.24
CA LEU A 160 -0.59 5.90 -6.63
C LEU A 160 -1.75 6.91 -6.77
N ARG A 161 -2.46 7.24 -5.70
CA ARG A 161 -3.64 8.13 -5.75
C ARG A 161 -3.31 9.59 -6.06
N GLU A 162 -2.08 10.03 -5.86
CA GLU A 162 -1.68 11.41 -6.11
C GLU A 162 -1.63 11.75 -7.61
N GLN A 163 -1.42 10.78 -8.50
CA GLN A 163 -1.36 11.05 -9.95
C GLN A 163 -2.72 11.40 -10.58
N THR A 164 -3.84 11.07 -9.93
CA THR A 164 -5.17 11.31 -10.50
C THR A 164 -5.76 12.67 -10.08
N GLN A 165 -5.24 13.31 -9.03
CA GLN A 165 -5.83 14.54 -8.45
C GLN A 165 -5.15 15.84 -8.87
N ALA A 166 -4.06 15.79 -9.66
CA ALA A 166 -3.43 17.00 -10.21
C ALA A 166 -4.17 17.61 -11.42
N ASN A 167 -5.28 17.01 -11.90
CA ASN A 167 -6.02 17.45 -13.09
C ASN A 167 -7.52 17.77 -12.85
N LEU A 168 -7.93 18.03 -11.60
CA LEU A 168 -9.32 18.43 -11.33
C LEU A 168 -9.34 19.74 -10.53
N GLU A 169 -9.16 20.84 -11.27
CA GLU A 169 -9.69 22.14 -10.86
C GLU A 169 -11.22 22.02 -10.70
N PRO A 170 -11.82 22.34 -9.54
CA PRO A 170 -13.26 22.28 -9.37
C PRO A 170 -13.87 23.60 -9.85
N ASP A 171 -14.12 23.71 -11.15
CA ASP A 171 -14.90 24.84 -11.66
C ASP A 171 -16.39 24.60 -11.38
N SER A 172 -16.92 25.37 -10.44
CA SER A 172 -18.30 25.27 -9.97
C SER A 172 -19.23 26.01 -10.92
N SER A 173 -19.76 25.34 -11.95
CA SER A 173 -21.05 25.73 -12.50
C SER A 173 -21.72 24.62 -13.34
N HIS A 174 -22.99 24.40 -13.00
CA HIS A 174 -24.06 23.84 -13.82
C HIS A 174 -24.13 22.34 -14.21
N SER A 175 -25.22 21.75 -13.68
CA SER A 175 -26.18 20.83 -14.30
C SER A 175 -25.87 19.32 -14.36
N LYS A 176 -26.77 18.55 -13.74
CA LYS A 176 -26.87 17.07 -13.85
C LYS A 176 -27.11 16.66 -15.31
N PRO A 177 -26.52 15.52 -15.73
CA PRO A 177 -27.32 14.47 -16.42
C PRO A 177 -27.02 13.08 -15.82
N LYS A 178 -28.06 12.32 -15.47
CA LYS A 178 -28.70 11.22 -16.22
C LYS A 178 -27.80 9.98 -16.44
N ASN A 179 -28.27 8.87 -15.87
CA ASN A 179 -27.90 7.47 -16.11
C ASN A 179 -27.26 7.19 -17.46
N LEU A 180 -26.15 6.44 -17.48
CA LEU A 180 -25.80 5.58 -18.60
C LEU A 180 -25.04 4.34 -18.10
N CYS A 181 -25.79 3.26 -17.85
CA CYS A 181 -25.28 1.91 -18.04
C CYS A 181 -25.24 1.66 -19.56
N SER A 182 -24.07 1.38 -20.12
CA SER A 182 -23.85 0.50 -21.29
C SER A 182 -22.42 0.64 -21.80
N LEU A 183 -21.57 -0.32 -21.48
CA LEU A 183 -20.38 -0.61 -22.28
C LEU A 183 -20.44 -2.09 -22.66
N ASN A 184 -20.98 -2.34 -23.86
CA ASN A 184 -20.92 -3.63 -24.54
C ASN A 184 -19.50 -3.83 -25.10
N PHE A 185 -18.82 -4.89 -24.67
CA PHE A 185 -17.63 -5.39 -25.36
C PHE A 185 -18.04 -6.51 -26.30
N ASN A 186 -18.35 -6.17 -27.56
CA ASN A 186 -18.43 -7.15 -28.65
C ASN A 186 -17.03 -7.36 -29.24
N GLY A 187 -16.29 -8.33 -28.70
CA GLY A 187 -15.12 -8.91 -29.35
C GLY A 187 -15.54 -10.09 -30.22
N LYS A 188 -15.51 -9.93 -31.55
CA LYS A 188 -15.78 -10.99 -32.52
C LYS A 188 -14.72 -12.08 -32.44
N HIS A 189 -15.16 -13.34 -32.33
CA HIS A 189 -14.35 -14.53 -32.55
C HIS A 189 -14.11 -14.76 -34.04
N GLU A 190 -12.85 -14.81 -34.48
CA GLU A 190 -12.47 -15.48 -35.74
C GLU A 190 -11.99 -16.89 -35.42
N MET A 191 -12.70 -17.88 -35.96
CA MET A 191 -12.26 -19.28 -35.97
C MET A 191 -11.24 -19.47 -37.09
N VAL A 192 -10.00 -19.80 -36.74
CA VAL A 192 -9.06 -20.41 -37.68
C VAL A 192 -9.22 -21.92 -37.59
N ASN A 193 -9.75 -22.48 -38.67
CA ASN A 193 -9.94 -23.90 -38.88
C ASN A 193 -8.60 -24.52 -39.29
N SER A 194 -8.23 -25.66 -38.71
CA SER A 194 -7.07 -26.44 -39.18
C SER A 194 -7.37 -27.92 -38.99
N GLN A 195 -7.65 -28.57 -40.10
CA GLN A 195 -7.62 -30.02 -40.28
C GLN A 195 -7.18 -30.32 -41.72
N PRO A 196 -6.74 -31.55 -42.02
CA PRO A 196 -6.50 -32.69 -41.11
C PRO A 196 -5.02 -32.99 -40.86
#